data_AF-I0EP16-F1
#
_entry.id   AF-I0EP16-F1
#
_cell.length_a   1.000
_cell.length_b   1.000
_cell.length_c   1.000
_cell.angle_alpha   90.00
_cell.angle_beta   90.00
_cell.angle_gamma   90.00
#
_symmetry.space_group_name_H-M   'P 1'
#
loop_
_entity.id
_entity.type
_entity.pdbx_description
1 polymer ?
#
loop_
_entity_poly.entity_id
_entity_poly.type
_entity_poly.pdbx_seq_one_letter_code
_entity_poly.pdbx_strand_id
1 'polypeptide(L)'
;MPNKNQNNNRHHHNNNNNNKGHNQDKSPKQELDKEKFSKSEHFKFDLTAEKLKPTIFSDIAKNWSLMIANYDKGVKSSQLRLFYNEALKLEQEIIKNEDNFEKVLPFINALKFKVFYAKRRGLVNEALVIFIEQSLSQINHNQNEGSQNKDENTCKDNKEVFKNFLYLFEAIIGFYDDSNEAKNETENLKESCLKAFKEASNTKDPSQNYQDKNLLME
;
A
#
# COMPACT_ATOMS: atom_id res chain seq x y z
N MET A 1 10.74 -66.53 32.93
CA MET A 1 9.92 -67.44 32.08
C MET A 1 8.79 -66.62 31.46
N PRO A 2 8.53 -66.77 30.14
CA PRO A 2 7.55 -65.97 29.42
C PRO A 2 6.15 -66.61 29.49
N ASN A 3 5.10 -65.79 29.40
CA ASN A 3 3.87 -66.26 28.76
C ASN A 3 3.23 -65.15 27.94
N LYS A 4 2.91 -65.51 26.69
CA LYS A 4 2.25 -64.70 25.67
C LYS A 4 0.75 -64.74 25.93
N ASN A 5 0.05 -63.64 25.68
CA ASN A 5 -1.22 -63.80 24.96
C ASN A 5 -1.50 -62.59 24.07
N GLN A 6 -1.85 -62.92 22.83
CA GLN A 6 -2.19 -62.03 21.74
C GLN A 6 -3.64 -61.56 21.92
N ASN A 7 -3.96 -60.32 21.55
CA ASN A 7 -5.22 -60.11 20.86
C ASN A 7 -5.19 -58.90 19.92
N ASN A 8 -5.67 -59.15 18.70
CA ASN A 8 -5.81 -58.22 17.60
C ASN A 8 -7.03 -57.33 17.80
N ASN A 9 -6.98 -56.08 17.35
CA ASN A 9 -8.12 -55.48 16.66
C ASN A 9 -7.72 -54.25 15.82
N ARG A 10 -7.73 -54.45 14.49
CA ARG A 10 -7.81 -53.41 13.47
C ARG A 10 -9.29 -53.15 13.17
N HIS A 11 -9.77 -51.92 13.32
CA HIS A 11 -10.99 -51.39 12.70
C HIS A 11 -10.68 -49.97 12.22
N HIS A 12 -10.59 -49.76 10.91
CA HIS A 12 -11.64 -49.33 9.98
C HIS A 12 -11.81 -47.80 9.94
N HIS A 13 -11.64 -47.27 8.73
CA HIS A 13 -11.93 -45.89 8.34
C HIS A 13 -13.30 -45.42 8.84
N ASN A 14 -13.39 -44.17 9.29
CA ASN A 14 -14.55 -43.38 8.94
C ASN A 14 -14.15 -41.93 8.66
N ASN A 15 -14.29 -41.58 7.40
CA ASN A 15 -13.92 -40.31 6.78
C ASN A 15 -15.21 -39.48 6.69
N ASN A 16 -15.43 -38.55 7.63
CA ASN A 16 -16.60 -37.68 7.61
C ASN A 16 -16.24 -36.28 7.09
N ASN A 17 -16.26 -36.16 5.76
CA ASN A 17 -16.27 -34.91 5.03
C ASN A 17 -17.63 -34.22 5.18
N ASN A 18 -17.73 -33.24 6.07
CA ASN A 18 -18.83 -32.27 6.05
C ASN A 18 -18.39 -31.01 5.32
N ASN A 19 -18.53 -31.05 3.99
CA ASN A 19 -18.49 -29.87 3.12
C ASN A 19 -19.76 -29.04 3.34
N LYS A 20 -19.68 -27.97 4.14
CA LYS A 20 -20.68 -26.88 4.09
C LYS A 20 -20.17 -25.83 3.13
N GLY A 21 -20.83 -25.74 1.98
CA GLY A 21 -20.63 -24.70 0.98
C GLY A 21 -20.83 -23.32 1.61
N HIS A 22 -19.80 -22.48 1.50
CA HIS A 22 -19.96 -21.04 1.54
C HIS A 22 -20.00 -20.54 0.10
N ASN A 23 -21.20 -20.17 -0.33
CA ASN A 23 -21.43 -19.29 -1.46
C ASN A 23 -20.59 -18.03 -1.24
N GLN A 24 -19.49 -17.91 -1.98
CA GLN A 24 -18.81 -16.64 -2.14
C GLN A 24 -19.59 -15.85 -3.18
N ASP A 25 -20.44 -14.94 -2.69
CA ASP A 25 -20.87 -13.77 -3.44
C ASP A 25 -19.60 -13.02 -3.86
N LYS A 26 -19.16 -13.24 -5.10
CA LYS A 26 -18.03 -12.52 -5.69
C LYS A 26 -18.55 -11.19 -6.22
N SER A 27 -18.78 -10.24 -5.31
CA SER A 27 -18.91 -8.84 -5.70
C SER A 27 -17.66 -8.44 -6.52
N PRO A 28 -17.82 -7.72 -7.65
CA PRO A 28 -16.71 -7.34 -8.52
C PRO A 28 -15.65 -6.57 -7.70
N LYS A 29 -14.41 -7.05 -7.71
CA LYS A 29 -13.28 -6.31 -7.14
C LYS A 29 -13.03 -5.10 -8.03
N GLN A 30 -13.42 -3.92 -7.55
CA GLN A 30 -13.15 -2.66 -8.21
C GLN A 30 -11.63 -2.44 -8.24
N GLU A 31 -11.06 -2.31 -9.43
CA GLU A 31 -9.66 -2.00 -9.66
C GLU A 31 -9.52 -0.48 -9.77
N LEU A 32 -8.62 0.10 -8.97
CA LEU A 32 -8.44 1.54 -8.83
C LEU A 32 -7.69 2.13 -10.03
N ASP A 33 -8.22 3.21 -10.62
CA ASP A 33 -7.49 4.04 -11.58
C ASP A 33 -6.44 4.89 -10.85
N LYS A 34 -5.21 4.38 -10.83
CA LYS A 34 -4.06 5.00 -10.16
C LYS A 34 -3.75 6.41 -10.69
N GLU A 35 -4.08 6.70 -11.95
CA GLU A 35 -3.75 7.98 -12.59
C GLU A 35 -4.67 9.11 -12.11
N LYS A 36 -5.95 8.81 -11.87
CA LYS A 36 -6.92 9.79 -11.33
C LYS A 36 -6.72 10.04 -9.84
N PHE A 37 -6.41 9.00 -9.08
CA PHE A 37 -6.13 9.14 -7.66
C PHE A 37 -4.94 10.09 -7.39
N SER A 38 -3.86 9.96 -8.17
CA SER A 38 -2.69 10.84 -8.11
C SER A 38 -2.98 12.32 -8.43
N LYS A 39 -4.18 12.63 -8.98
CA LYS A 39 -4.61 13.99 -9.34
C LYS A 39 -5.54 14.62 -8.31
N SER A 40 -5.97 13.90 -7.28
CA SER A 40 -6.79 14.47 -6.19
C SER A 40 -5.96 15.38 -5.29
N GLU A 41 -6.34 16.66 -5.20
CA GLU A 41 -5.65 17.66 -4.36
C GLU A 41 -5.58 17.26 -2.87
N HIS A 42 -6.50 16.40 -2.39
CA HIS A 42 -6.51 15.94 -1.00
C HIS A 42 -5.40 14.94 -0.65
N PHE A 43 -4.86 14.24 -1.65
CA PHE A 43 -3.89 13.14 -1.47
C PHE A 43 -2.59 13.36 -2.27
N LYS A 44 -2.54 14.41 -3.09
CA LYS A 44 -1.37 14.78 -3.88
C LYS A 44 -0.31 15.44 -3.01
N PHE A 45 0.93 14.98 -3.14
CA PHE A 45 2.11 15.55 -2.49
C PHE A 45 3.33 15.38 -3.39
N ASP A 46 4.29 16.30 -3.24
CA ASP A 46 5.56 16.31 -3.96
C ASP A 46 6.71 16.40 -2.93
N LEU A 47 7.47 15.31 -2.82
CA LEU A 47 8.62 15.14 -1.94
C LEU A 47 9.93 15.58 -2.59
N THR A 48 9.90 15.89 -3.89
CA THR A 48 11.05 16.36 -4.68
C THR A 48 11.20 17.87 -4.63
N ALA A 49 10.13 18.59 -4.27
CA ALA A 49 10.11 20.04 -4.18
C ALA A 49 11.21 20.58 -3.25
N GLU A 50 11.92 21.62 -3.72
CA GLU A 50 12.97 22.33 -2.95
C GLU A 50 12.48 22.70 -1.55
N LYS A 51 11.30 23.32 -1.48
CA LYS A 51 10.62 23.73 -0.26
C LYS A 51 9.31 22.97 -0.13
N LEU A 52 9.26 22.04 0.82
CA LEU A 52 8.05 21.29 1.12
C LEU A 52 7.00 22.22 1.72
N LYS A 53 5.76 22.09 1.26
CA LYS A 53 4.63 22.81 1.84
C LYS A 53 4.30 22.21 3.22
N PRO A 54 4.11 23.00 4.28
CA PRO A 54 3.73 22.49 5.60
C PRO A 54 2.47 21.61 5.58
N THR A 55 1.55 21.90 4.65
CA THR A 55 0.31 21.15 4.44
C THR A 55 0.52 19.67 4.10
N ILE A 56 1.70 19.29 3.60
CA ILE A 56 2.08 17.89 3.36
C ILE A 56 2.06 17.11 4.68
N PHE A 57 2.61 17.72 5.73
CA PHE A 57 2.76 17.09 7.05
C PHE A 57 1.59 17.36 8.00
N SER A 58 0.60 18.17 7.58
CA SER A 58 -0.64 18.39 8.32
C SER A 58 -1.84 17.76 7.59
N ASP A 59 -2.46 18.49 6.67
CA ASP A 59 -3.76 18.13 6.08
C ASP A 59 -3.65 16.89 5.20
N ILE A 60 -2.62 16.80 4.37
CA ILE A 60 -2.39 15.64 3.50
C ILE A 60 -2.08 14.40 4.34
N ALA A 61 -1.20 14.51 5.33
CA ALA A 61 -0.90 13.41 6.26
C ALA A 61 -2.15 12.93 7.01
N LYS A 62 -2.99 13.87 7.49
CA LYS A 62 -4.26 13.56 8.14
C LYS A 62 -5.24 12.87 7.20
N ASN A 63 -5.37 13.33 5.95
CA ASN A 63 -6.24 12.70 4.96
C ASN A 63 -5.79 11.27 4.66
N TRP A 64 -4.49 11.05 4.47
CA TRP A 64 -3.92 9.72 4.29
C TRP A 64 -4.15 8.81 5.50
N SER A 65 -3.93 9.32 6.71
CA SER A 65 -4.22 8.59 7.95
C SER A 65 -5.68 8.12 7.99
N LEU A 66 -6.63 9.04 7.80
CA LEU A 66 -8.06 8.74 7.79
C LEU A 66 -8.41 7.69 6.74
N MET A 67 -7.84 7.82 5.53
CA MET A 67 -8.09 6.88 4.44
C MET A 67 -7.55 5.49 4.74
N ILE A 68 -6.33 5.39 5.27
CA ILE A 68 -5.71 4.12 5.66
C ILE A 68 -6.50 3.46 6.80
N ALA A 69 -7.01 4.24 7.75
CA ALA A 69 -7.78 3.72 8.87
C ALA A 69 -9.20 3.26 8.47
N ASN A 70 -9.79 3.81 7.41
CA ASN A 70 -11.23 3.64 7.13
C ASN A 70 -11.57 3.05 5.76
N TYR A 71 -10.64 2.98 4.80
CA TYR A 71 -10.92 2.39 3.50
C TYR A 71 -11.05 0.86 3.59
N ASP A 72 -12.18 0.33 3.10
CA ASP A 72 -12.60 -1.06 3.23
C ASP A 72 -12.49 -1.59 4.67
N LYS A 73 -11.50 -2.46 4.90
CA LYS A 73 -11.07 -2.90 6.22
C LYS A 73 -9.86 -2.05 6.58
N GLY A 74 -10.05 -1.18 7.56
CA GLY A 74 -8.97 -0.37 8.14
C GLY A 74 -7.72 -1.18 8.44
N VAL A 75 -6.56 -0.55 8.23
CA VAL A 75 -5.28 -1.17 8.57
C VAL A 75 -5.14 -1.22 10.09
N LYS A 76 -4.54 -2.28 10.63
CA LYS A 76 -4.20 -2.29 12.06
C LYS A 76 -3.01 -1.37 12.29
N SER A 77 -3.00 -0.60 13.37
CA SER A 77 -1.86 0.26 13.76
C SER A 77 -0.54 -0.52 13.80
N SER A 78 -0.56 -1.77 14.26
CA SER A 78 0.61 -2.65 14.25
C SER A 78 1.13 -2.97 12.84
N GLN A 79 0.25 -3.14 11.85
CA GLN A 79 0.66 -3.34 10.45
C GLN A 79 1.25 -2.06 9.86
N LEU A 80 0.63 -0.91 10.12
CA LEU A 80 1.15 0.39 9.67
C LEU A 80 2.56 0.65 10.23
N ARG A 81 2.74 0.43 11.54
CA ARG A 81 4.03 0.58 12.23
C ARG A 81 5.08 -0.41 11.72
N LEU A 82 4.70 -1.64 11.34
CA LEU A 82 5.63 -2.60 10.75
C LEU A 82 6.24 -2.08 9.44
N PHE A 83 5.44 -1.46 8.56
CA PHE A 83 5.95 -0.86 7.32
C PHE A 83 6.85 0.35 7.57
N TYR A 84 6.48 1.22 8.50
CA TYR A 84 7.31 2.36 8.87
C TYR A 84 8.64 1.95 9.49
N ASN A 85 8.64 0.97 10.40
CA ASN A 85 9.88 0.44 10.97
C ASN A 85 10.79 -0.17 9.90
N GLU A 86 10.22 -0.82 8.88
CA GLU A 86 11.01 -1.32 7.75
C GLU A 86 11.63 -0.18 6.94
N ALA A 87 10.89 0.91 6.71
CA ALA A 87 11.42 2.11 6.05
C ALA A 87 12.55 2.77 6.87
N LEU A 88 12.42 2.84 8.20
CA LEU A 88 13.49 3.33 9.09
C LEU A 88 14.76 2.46 9.02
N LYS A 89 14.63 1.14 8.91
CA LYS A 89 15.81 0.28 8.71
C LYS A 89 16.52 0.60 7.40
N LEU A 90 15.77 0.90 6.34
CA LEU A 90 16.37 1.30 5.07
C LEU A 90 17.08 2.65 5.18
N GLU A 91 16.58 3.59 5.99
CA GLU A 91 17.30 4.83 6.32
C GLU A 91 18.66 4.53 6.94
N GLN A 92 18.70 3.60 7.90
CA GLN A 92 19.95 3.18 8.53
C GLN A 92 20.91 2.56 7.51
N GLU A 93 20.41 1.78 6.55
CA GLU A 93 21.23 1.23 5.48
C GLU A 93 21.70 2.31 4.49
N ILE A 94 20.90 3.34 4.20
CA ILE A 94 21.32 4.51 3.42
C ILE A 94 22.45 5.25 4.11
N ILE A 95 22.34 5.49 5.43
CA ILE A 95 23.37 6.16 6.22
C ILE A 95 24.67 5.35 6.23
N LYS A 96 24.59 4.01 6.37
CA LYS A 96 25.78 3.13 6.32
C LYS A 96 26.43 3.08 4.95
N ASN A 97 25.63 3.20 3.88
CA ASN A 97 26.08 3.16 2.49
C ASN A 97 25.99 4.55 1.86
N GLU A 98 26.38 5.60 2.60
CA GLU A 98 26.20 6.99 2.17
C GLU A 98 26.82 7.24 0.78
N ASP A 99 27.98 6.67 0.49
CA ASP A 99 28.65 6.84 -0.80
C ASP A 99 28.02 6.04 -1.96
N ASN A 100 27.02 5.20 -1.69
CA ASN A 100 26.42 4.31 -2.68
C ASN A 100 24.95 3.99 -2.41
N PHE A 101 24.09 4.99 -2.61
CA PHE A 101 22.63 4.86 -2.51
C PHE A 101 22.06 3.78 -3.46
N GLU A 102 22.68 3.58 -4.62
CA GLU A 102 22.26 2.58 -5.61
C GLU A 102 22.23 1.15 -5.06
N LYS A 103 23.07 0.84 -4.07
CA LYS A 103 23.01 -0.47 -3.39
C LYS A 103 21.74 -0.65 -2.56
N VAL A 104 21.16 0.44 -2.06
CA VAL A 104 19.96 0.41 -1.20
C VAL A 104 18.68 0.52 -2.02
N LEU A 105 18.75 1.10 -3.22
CA LEU A 105 17.60 1.34 -4.11
C LEU A 105 16.73 0.11 -4.40
N PRO A 106 17.28 -1.10 -4.67
CA PRO A 106 16.46 -2.30 -4.84
C PRO A 106 15.62 -2.64 -3.59
N PHE A 107 16.15 -2.41 -2.39
CA PHE A 107 15.46 -2.68 -1.13
C PHE A 107 14.38 -1.64 -0.83
N ILE A 108 14.61 -0.38 -1.22
CA ILE A 108 13.57 0.66 -1.22
C ILE A 108 12.43 0.26 -2.14
N ASN A 109 12.73 -0.13 -3.39
CA ASN A 109 11.70 -0.60 -4.33
C ASN A 109 10.99 -1.88 -3.83
N ALA A 110 11.67 -2.72 -3.05
CA ALA A 110 11.06 -3.91 -2.46
C ALA A 110 9.92 -3.62 -1.47
N LEU A 111 9.85 -2.42 -0.87
CA LEU A 111 8.72 -2.01 -0.05
C LEU A 111 7.39 -2.07 -0.83
N LYS A 112 7.40 -1.72 -2.12
CA LYS A 112 6.21 -1.82 -3.00
C LYS A 112 5.69 -3.25 -3.04
N PHE A 113 6.56 -4.22 -3.32
CA PHE A 113 6.16 -5.63 -3.38
C PHE A 113 5.70 -6.16 -2.02
N LYS A 114 6.33 -5.73 -0.92
CA LYS A 114 5.93 -6.10 0.45
C LYS A 114 4.51 -5.61 0.77
N VAL A 115 4.18 -4.36 0.44
CA VAL A 115 2.83 -3.82 0.71
C VAL A 115 1.77 -4.48 -0.18
N PHE A 116 2.07 -4.75 -1.46
CA PHE A 116 1.18 -5.51 -2.33
C PHE A 116 0.89 -6.91 -1.81
N TYR A 117 1.91 -7.62 -1.35
CA TYR A 117 1.75 -8.95 -0.78
C TYR A 117 0.88 -8.90 0.47
N ALA A 118 1.10 -7.92 1.37
CA ALA A 118 0.26 -7.72 2.54
C ALA A 118 -1.20 -7.41 2.18
N LYS A 119 -1.45 -6.62 1.13
CA LYS A 119 -2.81 -6.37 0.61
C LYS A 119 -3.46 -7.66 0.14
N ARG A 120 -2.76 -8.48 -0.64
CA ARG A 120 -3.27 -9.80 -1.10
C ARG A 120 -3.60 -10.73 0.06
N ARG A 121 -2.91 -10.60 1.20
CA ARG A 121 -3.16 -11.33 2.45
C ARG A 121 -4.26 -10.72 3.31
N GLY A 122 -4.86 -9.60 2.90
CA GLY A 122 -5.91 -8.90 3.64
C GLY A 122 -5.42 -8.26 4.95
N LEU A 123 -4.12 -7.96 5.04
CA LEU A 123 -3.49 -7.32 6.20
C LEU A 123 -3.49 -5.80 6.12
N VAL A 124 -3.50 -5.26 4.90
CA VAL A 124 -3.55 -3.84 4.60
C VAL A 124 -4.56 -3.58 3.50
N ASN A 125 -4.97 -2.32 3.33
CA ASN A 125 -5.93 -1.90 2.32
C ASN A 125 -5.25 -1.21 1.14
N GLU A 126 -6.04 -0.82 0.13
CA GLU A 126 -5.51 -0.19 -1.07
C GLU A 126 -4.91 1.19 -0.81
N ALA A 127 -5.48 1.96 0.13
CA ALA A 127 -4.96 3.26 0.50
C ALA A 127 -3.47 3.21 0.89
N LEU A 128 -3.08 2.27 1.75
CA LEU A 128 -1.68 2.14 2.14
C LEU A 128 -0.78 1.73 0.97
N VAL A 129 -1.27 0.89 0.05
CA VAL A 129 -0.51 0.50 -1.15
C VAL A 129 -0.21 1.73 -2.00
N ILE A 130 -1.24 2.53 -2.32
CA ILE A 130 -1.06 3.71 -3.17
C ILE A 130 -0.11 4.71 -2.53
N PHE A 131 -0.27 4.98 -1.22
CA PHE A 131 0.61 5.90 -0.49
C PHE A 131 2.09 5.50 -0.64
N ILE A 132 2.39 4.22 -0.42
CA ILE A 132 3.76 3.70 -0.55
C ILE A 132 4.23 3.75 -2.00
N GLU A 133 3.40 3.38 -2.96
CA GLU A 133 3.75 3.45 -4.39
C GLU A 133 4.05 4.88 -4.85
N GLN A 134 3.18 5.83 -4.51
CA GLN A 134 3.29 7.25 -4.88
C GLN A 134 4.48 7.93 -4.22
N SER A 135 4.83 7.56 -2.99
CA SER A 135 6.02 8.08 -2.32
C SER A 135 7.29 7.56 -2.97
N LEU A 136 7.36 6.24 -3.21
CA LEU A 136 8.57 5.59 -3.69
C LEU A 136 8.78 5.71 -5.21
N SER A 137 7.78 6.16 -5.99
CA SER A 137 7.99 6.52 -7.40
C SER A 137 8.83 7.80 -7.54
N GLN A 138 8.75 8.72 -6.58
CA GLN A 138 9.46 10.00 -6.60
C GLN A 138 10.97 9.87 -6.36
N ILE A 139 11.42 8.74 -5.80
CA ILE A 139 12.82 8.45 -5.46
C ILE A 139 13.62 7.96 -6.67
N ASN A 140 12.96 7.61 -7.77
CA ASN A 140 13.62 7.09 -8.98
C ASN A 140 13.71 8.12 -10.11
N HIS A 141 13.14 9.32 -9.94
CA HIS A 141 13.12 10.32 -11.01
C HIS A 141 14.48 10.99 -11.26
N ASN A 142 15.43 10.87 -10.33
CA ASN A 142 16.66 11.68 -10.36
C ASN A 142 17.88 10.93 -10.95
N GLN A 143 17.69 9.68 -11.41
CA GLN A 143 18.76 8.86 -12.01
C GLN A 143 18.84 8.95 -13.54
N ASN A 144 17.88 9.60 -14.21
CA ASN A 144 17.87 9.70 -15.67
C ASN A 144 18.69 10.88 -16.23
N GLU A 145 19.34 11.67 -15.39
CA GLU A 145 20.19 12.79 -15.85
C GLU A 145 21.64 12.32 -16.05
N GLY A 146 21.87 11.57 -17.13
CA GLY A 146 23.17 11.52 -17.82
C GLY A 146 23.46 12.82 -18.60
N SER A 147 22.96 13.96 -18.13
CA SER A 147 23.03 15.25 -18.81
C SER A 147 24.16 16.09 -18.21
N GLN A 148 25.17 16.36 -19.03
CA GLN A 148 26.21 17.37 -18.77
C GLN A 148 25.70 18.82 -18.77
N ASN A 149 24.41 19.05 -18.56
CA ASN A 149 23.82 20.38 -18.42
C ASN A 149 22.83 20.34 -17.25
N LYS A 150 23.37 20.38 -16.01
CA LYS A 150 22.55 20.72 -14.85
C LYS A 150 22.17 22.19 -14.98
N ASP A 151 20.98 22.46 -15.48
CA ASP A 151 20.29 23.69 -15.10
C ASP A 151 20.23 23.71 -13.57
N GLU A 152 20.78 24.75 -12.95
CA GLU A 152 20.97 24.88 -11.50
C GLU A 152 19.67 24.89 -10.67
N ASN A 153 18.50 24.80 -11.31
CA ASN A 153 17.21 24.79 -10.63
C ASN A 153 16.71 23.37 -10.33
N THR A 154 17.39 22.81 -9.34
CA THR A 154 16.80 22.09 -8.19
C THR A 154 16.05 20.77 -8.43
N CYS A 155 16.81 19.67 -8.49
CA CYS A 155 16.30 18.33 -8.21
C CYS A 155 16.97 17.80 -6.93
N LYS A 156 16.18 17.46 -5.89
CA LYS A 156 16.70 16.97 -4.60
C LYS A 156 17.44 15.65 -4.73
N ASP A 157 18.40 15.39 -3.85
CA ASP A 157 19.04 14.07 -3.75
C ASP A 157 17.97 13.01 -3.39
N ASN A 158 18.02 11.83 -4.03
CA ASN A 158 17.13 10.70 -3.74
C ASN A 158 17.13 10.31 -2.26
N LYS A 159 18.26 10.50 -1.56
CA LYS A 159 18.34 10.32 -0.10
C LYS A 159 17.42 11.30 0.64
N GLU A 160 17.40 12.56 0.21
CA GLU A 160 16.55 13.57 0.81
C GLU A 160 15.07 13.30 0.49
N VAL A 161 14.75 12.87 -0.73
CA VAL A 161 13.38 12.46 -1.09
C VAL A 161 12.92 11.27 -0.22
N PHE A 162 13.77 10.27 0.01
CA PHE A 162 13.46 9.16 0.92
C PHE A 162 13.24 9.64 2.36
N LYS A 163 14.04 10.59 2.84
CA LYS A 163 13.88 11.20 4.17
C LYS A 163 12.56 11.97 4.28
N ASN A 164 12.17 12.70 3.25
CA ASN A 164 10.87 13.40 3.20
C ASN A 164 9.70 12.42 3.24
N PHE A 165 9.83 11.26 2.56
CA PHE A 165 8.88 10.15 2.68
C PHE A 165 8.75 9.66 4.13
N LEU A 166 9.86 9.47 4.85
CA LEU A 166 9.82 9.04 6.25
C LEU A 166 9.10 10.05 7.13
N TYR A 167 9.35 11.35 6.96
CA TYR A 167 8.65 12.39 7.71
C TYR A 167 7.15 12.42 7.43
N LEU A 168 6.74 12.24 6.17
CA LEU A 168 5.32 12.16 5.83
C LEU A 168 4.69 10.90 6.44
N PHE A 169 5.38 9.76 6.38
CA PHE A 169 4.89 8.51 6.95
C PHE A 169 4.78 8.60 8.48
N GLU A 170 5.74 9.25 9.14
CA GLU A 170 5.69 9.52 10.57
C GLU A 170 4.51 10.43 10.94
N ALA A 171 4.27 11.49 10.18
CA ALA A 171 3.10 12.36 10.37
C ALA A 171 1.78 11.60 10.22
N ILE A 172 1.67 10.72 9.22
CA ILE A 172 0.51 9.83 9.03
C ILE A 172 0.30 8.96 10.27
N ILE A 173 1.37 8.36 10.81
CA ILE A 173 1.31 7.57 12.06
C ILE A 173 0.89 8.43 13.25
N GLY A 174 1.37 9.67 13.33
CA GLY A 174 1.00 10.62 14.39
C GLY A 174 -0.49 10.98 14.38
N PHE A 175 -1.10 11.08 13.20
CA PHE A 175 -2.55 11.26 13.04
C PHE A 175 -3.33 9.94 13.04
N TYR A 176 -2.67 8.78 13.19
CA TYR A 176 -3.31 7.49 13.02
C TYR A 176 -4.12 7.10 14.24
N ASP A 177 -5.42 6.93 14.03
CA ASP A 177 -6.34 6.40 15.01
C ASP A 177 -7.17 5.29 14.37
N ASP A 178 -6.90 4.04 14.76
CA ASP A 178 -7.71 2.87 14.40
C ASP A 178 -8.77 2.50 15.44
N SER A 179 -8.97 3.35 16.46
CA SER A 179 -10.03 3.19 17.44
C SER A 179 -11.42 3.41 16.82
N ASN A 180 -12.43 2.86 17.48
CA ASN A 180 -13.82 3.03 17.04
C ASN A 180 -14.37 4.44 17.33
N GLU A 181 -13.67 5.28 18.10
CA GLU A 181 -14.17 6.58 18.59
C GLU A 181 -13.93 7.72 17.59
N ALA A 182 -12.78 7.73 16.91
CA ALA A 182 -12.51 8.65 15.80
C ALA A 182 -13.49 8.52 14.61
N LYS A 183 -14.26 7.42 14.58
CA LYS A 183 -15.32 7.21 13.58
C LYS A 183 -16.44 8.24 13.67
N ASN A 184 -16.63 8.90 14.82
CA ASN A 184 -17.75 9.83 15.04
C ASN A 184 -17.38 11.32 14.89
N GLU A 185 -16.14 11.73 15.20
CA GLU A 185 -15.72 13.15 15.18
C GLU A 185 -15.31 13.66 13.79
N THR A 186 -15.17 12.78 12.81
CA THR A 186 -14.78 13.16 11.44
C THR A 186 -15.64 12.52 10.37
N GLU A 187 -16.91 12.18 10.65
CA GLU A 187 -17.85 11.62 9.65
C GLU A 187 -17.90 12.45 8.36
N ASN A 188 -18.03 13.78 8.42
CA ASN A 188 -18.08 14.62 7.22
C ASN A 188 -16.77 14.63 6.44
N LEU A 189 -15.61 14.66 7.13
CA LEU A 189 -14.31 14.64 6.48
C LEU A 189 -14.00 13.24 5.90
N LYS A 190 -14.35 12.19 6.64
CA LYS A 190 -14.26 10.79 6.23
C LYS A 190 -15.12 10.53 5.01
N GLU A 191 -16.38 10.96 4.99
CA GLU A 191 -17.26 10.82 3.83
C GLU A 191 -16.74 11.64 2.65
N SER A 192 -16.24 12.86 2.86
CA SER A 192 -15.61 13.66 1.81
C SER A 192 -14.37 12.96 1.22
N CYS A 193 -13.47 12.47 2.07
CA CYS A 193 -12.28 11.74 1.64
C CYS A 193 -12.63 10.42 0.97
N LEU A 194 -13.60 9.67 1.50
CA LEU A 194 -14.03 8.38 0.94
C LEU A 194 -14.76 8.58 -0.38
N LYS A 195 -15.56 9.65 -0.50
CA LYS A 195 -16.16 10.08 -1.76
C LYS A 195 -15.08 10.45 -2.76
N ALA A 196 -14.11 11.28 -2.41
CA ALA A 196 -12.98 11.63 -3.29
C ALA A 196 -12.19 10.37 -3.72
N PHE A 197 -12.00 9.41 -2.82
CA PHE A 197 -11.36 8.13 -3.12
C PHE A 197 -12.22 7.25 -4.05
N LYS A 198 -13.53 7.18 -3.79
CA LYS A 198 -14.51 6.41 -4.59
C LYS A 198 -14.74 7.01 -5.98
N GLU A 199 -14.77 8.32 -6.09
CA GLU A 199 -14.88 9.06 -7.35
C GLU A 199 -13.61 8.88 -8.18
N ALA A 200 -12.44 8.84 -7.53
CA ALA A 200 -11.20 8.46 -8.20
C ALA A 200 -11.16 6.97 -8.63
N SER A 201 -12.06 6.11 -8.13
CA SER A 201 -12.16 4.68 -8.50
C SER A 201 -13.34 4.33 -9.43
N ASN A 202 -14.29 5.23 -9.70
CA ASN A 202 -15.47 4.95 -10.52
C ASN A 202 -15.48 5.70 -11.85
N THR A 203 -14.84 5.13 -12.87
CA THR A 203 -15.27 5.28 -14.27
C THR A 203 -15.02 3.97 -15.01
N LYS A 204 -16.06 3.41 -15.64
CA LYS A 204 -15.93 2.23 -16.51
C LYS A 204 -14.94 2.55 -17.63
N ASP A 205 -13.93 1.70 -17.76
CA ASP A 205 -13.04 1.67 -18.91
C ASP A 205 -13.82 1.24 -20.17
N PRO A 206 -13.82 2.03 -21.27
CA PRO A 206 -14.39 1.62 -22.56
C PRO A 206 -13.69 0.40 -23.20
N SER A 207 -12.55 -0.04 -22.66
CA SER A 207 -11.72 -1.10 -23.25
C SER A 207 -12.23 -2.54 -23.00
N GLN A 208 -13.23 -2.73 -22.14
CA GLN A 208 -13.84 -4.05 -21.84
C GLN A 208 -14.87 -4.53 -22.89
N ASN A 209 -14.78 -4.09 -24.15
CA ASN A 209 -15.61 -4.60 -25.26
C ASN A 209 -14.77 -5.27 -26.38
N TYR A 210 -13.79 -6.09 -25.99
CA TYR A 210 -13.05 -6.97 -26.90
C TYR A 210 -12.99 -8.40 -26.33
N GLN A 211 -14.14 -9.06 -26.24
CA GLN A 211 -14.21 -10.53 -26.13
C GLN A 211 -15.17 -11.20 -27.14
N ASP A 212 -16.00 -10.47 -27.89
CA ASP A 212 -17.05 -11.09 -28.73
C ASP A 212 -16.84 -10.98 -30.26
N LYS A 213 -15.61 -10.99 -30.78
CA LYS A 213 -15.36 -10.96 -32.24
C LYS A 213 -14.37 -11.96 -32.83
N ASN A 214 -14.01 -13.02 -32.12
CA ASN A 214 -13.23 -14.14 -32.69
C ASN A 214 -13.94 -15.49 -32.59
N LEU A 215 -15.24 -15.54 -32.92
CA LEU A 215 -15.99 -16.79 -33.07
C LEU A 215 -16.80 -16.84 -34.37
N LEU A 216 -16.23 -16.34 -35.47
CA LEU A 216 -16.73 -16.58 -36.81
C LEU A 216 -15.56 -16.48 -37.79
N MET A 217 -14.76 -17.54 -37.85
CA MET A 217 -13.97 -17.98 -39.01
C MET A 217 -13.48 -19.40 -38.71
N GLU A 218 -14.41 -20.35 -38.81
CA GLU A 218 -14.14 -21.70 -39.32
C GLU A 218 -15.11 -21.95 -40.47
#